data_AF-A0A1W1UNR8-F1
#
_entry.id   AF-A0A1W1UNR8-F1
#
_cell.length_a   1.000
_cell.length_b   1.000
_cell.length_c   1.000
_cell.angle_alpha   90.00
_cell.angle_beta   90.00
_cell.angle_gamma   90.00
#
_symmetry.space_group_name_H-M   'P 1'
#
loop_
_entity.id
_entity.type
_entity.pdbx_description
1 polymer ?
#
loop_
_entity_poly.entity_id
_entity_poly.type
_entity_poly.pdbx_seq_one_letter_code
_entity_poly.pdbx_strand_id
1 'polypeptide(L)'
;MPFETVYAPHPPQFALTLTPEELIRRDARFAHIQRLQERGTLDLLLQDSADLQNAHLTLRWGEVRWQGTPGGNGGERLWRDRDGKALNCALGLDLTHTEVQAVEASRLAAEVISWDQGAVYILTGKAGLPTVTRRLNLGDFCDRLEWDFLTDTGFAAIAEVQAHRLGKGGQPVVWRTALVPPERAELGVGALGLG
;
A
#
# COMPACT_ATOMS: atom_id res chain seq x y z
N MET A 1 -28.61 -1.79 8.31
CA MET A 1 -28.49 -0.33 8.17
C MET A 1 -27.30 -0.04 7.28
N PRO A 2 -27.39 0.87 6.30
CA PRO A 2 -26.24 1.24 5.48
C PRO A 2 -25.21 2.00 6.32
N PHE A 3 -23.94 1.92 5.92
CA PHE A 3 -22.89 2.72 6.52
C PHE A 3 -23.09 4.20 6.24
N GLU A 4 -22.83 5.05 7.23
CA GLU A 4 -22.64 6.48 7.00
C GLU A 4 -21.17 6.74 6.75
N THR A 5 -20.86 7.45 5.66
CA THR A 5 -19.47 7.77 5.30
C THR A 5 -19.31 9.27 5.22
N VAL A 6 -18.31 9.80 5.91
CA VAL A 6 -17.89 11.20 5.81
C VAL A 6 -16.53 11.26 5.14
N TYR A 7 -16.44 12.07 4.10
CA TYR A 7 -15.23 12.37 3.33
C TYR A 7 -14.85 13.83 3.53
N ALA A 8 -13.60 14.10 3.89
CA ALA A 8 -13.05 15.45 3.95
C ALA A 8 -11.66 15.47 3.30
N PRO A 9 -11.44 16.22 2.20
CA PRO A 9 -10.11 16.36 1.61
C PRO A 9 -9.06 16.82 2.62
N HIS A 10 -7.79 16.51 2.38
CA HIS A 10 -6.69 17.04 3.19
C HIS A 10 -5.96 18.19 2.46
N PRO A 11 -5.83 19.38 3.08
CA PRO A 11 -6.34 19.77 4.39
C PRO A 11 -7.87 19.97 4.41
N PRO A 12 -8.55 19.71 5.55
CA PRO A 12 -10.00 19.74 5.64
C PRO A 12 -10.54 21.16 5.60
N GLN A 13 -11.17 21.51 4.49
CA GLN A 13 -11.88 22.78 4.31
C GLN A 13 -13.41 22.59 4.32
N PHE A 14 -13.86 21.40 3.97
CA PHE A 14 -15.26 20.98 3.96
C PHE A 14 -15.35 19.47 4.18
N ALA A 15 -16.55 19.00 4.54
CA ALA A 15 -16.85 17.58 4.65
C ALA A 15 -18.11 17.25 3.86
N LEU A 16 -18.16 16.06 3.29
CA LEU A 16 -19.28 15.54 2.51
C LEU A 16 -19.70 14.19 3.10
N THR A 17 -20.99 13.98 3.26
CA THR A 17 -21.52 12.64 3.49
C THR A 17 -21.65 11.95 2.13
N LEU A 18 -21.00 10.81 1.96
CA LEU A 18 -21.05 10.03 0.74
C LEU A 18 -22.13 8.95 0.83
N THR A 19 -22.83 8.72 -0.27
CA THR A 19 -23.61 7.48 -0.43
C THR A 19 -22.68 6.28 -0.60
N PRO A 20 -23.17 5.04 -0.39
CA PRO A 20 -22.37 3.84 -0.68
C PRO A 20 -21.83 3.81 -2.12
N GLU A 21 -22.63 4.21 -3.10
CA GLU A 21 -22.23 4.24 -4.52
C GLU A 21 -21.16 5.29 -4.80
N GLU A 22 -21.17 6.41 -4.08
CA GLU A 22 -20.12 7.44 -4.17
C GLU A 22 -18.81 6.97 -3.56
N LEU A 23 -18.87 6.30 -2.40
CA LEU A 23 -17.70 5.69 -1.78
C LEU A 23 -17.08 4.64 -2.71
N ILE A 24 -17.90 3.76 -3.30
CA ILE A 24 -17.43 2.72 -4.24
C ILE A 24 -16.81 3.33 -5.50
N ARG A 25 -17.38 4.42 -6.04
CA ARG A 25 -16.80 5.11 -7.20
C ARG A 25 -15.46 5.76 -6.90
N ARG A 26 -15.21 6.12 -5.64
CA ARG A 26 -13.93 6.66 -5.19
C ARG A 26 -12.91 5.56 -4.93
N ASP A 27 -13.34 4.44 -4.38
CA ASP A 27 -12.52 3.25 -4.15
C ASP A 27 -13.39 1.99 -4.22
N ALA A 28 -13.21 1.22 -5.30
CA ALA A 28 -14.05 0.09 -5.65
C ALA A 28 -13.99 -1.05 -4.62
N ARG A 29 -12.94 -1.08 -3.79
CA ARG A 29 -12.78 -2.09 -2.73
C ARG A 29 -13.90 -2.03 -1.70
N PHE A 30 -14.50 -0.85 -1.49
CA PHE A 30 -15.66 -0.71 -0.60
C PHE A 30 -16.93 -1.38 -1.12
N ALA A 31 -16.97 -1.87 -2.36
CA ALA A 31 -18.08 -2.73 -2.82
C ALA A 31 -18.21 -4.01 -1.99
N HIS A 32 -17.13 -4.39 -1.29
CA HIS A 32 -17.06 -5.59 -0.45
C HIS A 32 -16.98 -5.28 1.06
N ILE A 33 -17.47 -4.11 1.48
CA ILE A 33 -17.35 -3.59 2.86
C ILE A 33 -17.77 -4.60 3.95
N GLN A 34 -18.81 -5.41 3.72
CA GLN A 34 -19.25 -6.44 4.66
C GLN A 34 -18.19 -7.53 4.85
N ARG A 35 -17.60 -8.03 3.75
CA ARG A 35 -16.53 -9.04 3.81
C ARG A 35 -15.25 -8.50 4.47
N LEU A 36 -14.94 -7.22 4.23
CA LEU A 36 -13.79 -6.56 4.84
C LEU A 36 -13.95 -6.42 6.36
N GLN A 37 -15.18 -6.15 6.80
CA GLN A 37 -15.52 -6.12 8.22
C GLN A 37 -15.48 -7.50 8.86
N GLU A 38 -16.05 -8.53 8.22
CA GLU A 38 -16.01 -9.92 8.69
C GLU A 38 -14.58 -10.42 8.89
N ARG A 39 -13.66 -9.99 8.02
CA ARG A 39 -12.22 -10.29 8.12
C ARG A 39 -11.46 -9.42 9.14
N GLY A 40 -12.08 -8.39 9.70
CA GLY A 40 -11.43 -7.46 10.63
C GLY A 40 -10.35 -6.60 9.98
N THR A 41 -10.53 -6.22 8.72
CA THR A 41 -9.53 -5.48 7.90
C THR A 41 -10.02 -4.12 7.42
N LEU A 42 -11.24 -3.72 7.82
CA LEU A 42 -11.89 -2.51 7.35
C LEU A 42 -11.17 -1.24 7.78
N ASP A 43 -10.58 -1.21 8.97
CA ASP A 43 -9.73 -0.13 9.46
C ASP A 43 -8.48 0.06 8.59
N LEU A 44 -7.83 -1.06 8.22
CA LEU A 44 -6.65 -1.08 7.38
C LEU A 44 -6.96 -0.55 5.98
N LEU A 45 -8.04 -1.05 5.36
CA LEU A 45 -8.50 -0.54 4.07
C LEU A 45 -8.88 0.95 4.15
N LEU A 46 -9.58 1.36 5.20
CA LEU A 46 -10.02 2.74 5.34
C LEU A 46 -8.83 3.70 5.48
N GLN A 47 -7.80 3.29 6.22
CA GLN A 47 -6.54 4.04 6.31
C GLN A 47 -5.82 4.10 4.97
N ASP A 48 -5.67 2.97 4.27
CA ASP A 48 -5.05 2.96 2.94
C ASP A 48 -5.82 3.85 1.96
N SER A 49 -7.15 3.75 1.92
CA SER A 49 -7.98 4.57 1.06
C SER A 49 -7.90 6.07 1.39
N ALA A 50 -7.77 6.41 2.68
CA ALA A 50 -7.56 7.79 3.11
C ALA A 50 -6.26 8.36 2.54
N ASP A 51 -5.18 7.59 2.60
CA ASP A 51 -3.89 7.98 2.02
C ASP A 51 -3.97 8.08 0.49
N LEU A 52 -4.52 7.07 -0.20
CA LEU A 52 -4.62 7.06 -1.66
C LEU A 52 -5.49 8.20 -2.21
N GLN A 53 -6.47 8.65 -1.45
CA GLN A 53 -7.34 9.77 -1.83
C GLN A 53 -6.88 11.12 -1.25
N ASN A 54 -5.82 11.13 -0.43
CA ASN A 54 -5.40 12.25 0.40
C ASN A 54 -6.60 12.95 1.09
N ALA A 55 -7.43 12.15 1.74
CA ALA A 55 -8.66 12.61 2.40
C ALA A 55 -8.92 11.86 3.71
N HIS A 56 -9.42 12.57 4.71
CA HIS A 56 -9.96 11.95 5.92
C HIS A 56 -11.24 11.20 5.57
N LEU A 57 -11.30 9.94 6.00
CA LEU A 57 -12.46 9.07 5.83
C LEU A 57 -12.96 8.66 7.20
N THR A 58 -14.24 8.87 7.48
CA THR A 58 -14.92 8.30 8.64
C THR A 58 -16.05 7.41 8.15
N LEU A 59 -16.12 6.20 8.68
CA LEU A 59 -17.17 5.24 8.38
C LEU A 59 -17.87 4.85 9.68
N ARG A 60 -19.21 4.88 9.70
CA ARG A 60 -20.01 4.57 10.88
C ARG A 60 -21.07 3.52 10.58
N TRP A 61 -21.19 2.53 11.47
CA TRP A 61 -22.30 1.56 11.47
C TRP A 61 -22.84 1.36 12.89
N GLY A 62 -24.02 1.92 13.16
CA GLY A 62 -24.56 1.99 14.52
C GLY A 62 -23.62 2.78 15.43
N GLU A 63 -23.19 2.16 16.52
CA GLU A 63 -22.23 2.73 17.49
C GLU A 63 -20.76 2.52 17.07
N VAL A 64 -20.49 1.69 16.07
CA VAL A 64 -19.12 1.39 15.63
C VAL A 64 -18.64 2.45 14.65
N ARG A 65 -17.42 2.93 14.84
CA ARG A 65 -16.77 3.94 14.00
C ARG A 65 -15.36 3.50 13.60
N TRP A 66 -15.07 3.65 12.31
CA TRP A 66 -13.72 3.53 11.75
C TRP A 66 -13.28 4.88 11.20
N GLN A 67 -11.98 5.14 11.25
CA GLN A 67 -11.39 6.38 10.74
C GLN A 67 -10.07 6.11 10.03
N GLY A 68 -9.92 6.67 8.84
CA GLY A 68 -8.65 6.79 8.11
C GLY A 68 -8.24 8.26 8.04
N THR A 69 -6.97 8.54 8.30
CA THR A 69 -6.41 9.91 8.27
C THR A 69 -5.17 9.93 7.38
N PRO A 70 -5.09 10.78 6.34
CA PRO A 70 -3.92 10.86 5.48
C PRO A 70 -2.65 11.11 6.29
N GLY A 71 -1.62 10.29 6.09
CA GLY A 71 -0.35 10.38 6.82
C GLY A 71 -0.46 10.12 8.33
N GLY A 72 -1.57 9.56 8.82
CA GLY A 72 -1.78 9.32 10.25
C GLY A 72 -0.71 8.41 10.88
N ASN A 73 -0.26 8.78 12.09
CA ASN A 73 0.88 8.25 12.86
C ASN A 73 0.90 6.72 13.18
N GLY A 74 0.02 5.92 12.58
CA GLY A 74 0.00 4.46 12.69
C GLY A 74 0.30 3.72 11.38
N GLY A 75 0.35 4.41 10.24
CA GLY A 75 0.39 3.83 8.91
C GLY A 75 1.39 2.68 8.80
N GLU A 76 2.67 2.92 9.06
CA GLU A 76 3.71 1.87 8.93
C GLU A 76 3.52 0.69 9.90
N ARG A 77 3.13 0.95 11.15
CA ARG A 77 2.96 -0.09 12.19
C ARG A 77 1.80 -1.02 11.89
N LEU A 78 0.75 -0.52 11.23
CA LEU A 78 -0.42 -1.32 10.86
C LEU A 78 -0.09 -2.40 9.81
N TRP A 79 0.93 -2.14 8.99
CA TRP A 79 1.30 -3.01 7.87
C TRP A 79 2.50 -3.90 8.15
N ARG A 80 3.34 -3.54 9.13
CA ARG A 80 4.58 -4.27 9.45
C ARG A 80 4.35 -5.75 9.70
N ASP A 81 5.31 -6.56 9.29
CA ASP A 81 5.37 -8.02 9.47
C ASP A 81 4.28 -8.82 8.72
N ARG A 82 3.43 -8.15 7.94
CA ARG A 82 2.47 -8.84 7.05
C ARG A 82 3.22 -9.38 5.84
N ASP A 83 3.00 -10.65 5.53
CA ASP A 83 3.42 -11.20 4.23
C ASP A 83 2.55 -10.63 3.08
N GLY A 84 2.97 -10.85 1.83
CA GLY A 84 2.24 -10.37 0.66
C GLY A 84 0.78 -10.86 0.57
N LYS A 85 0.47 -12.06 1.08
CA LYS A 85 -0.91 -12.58 1.09
C LYS A 85 -1.77 -11.87 2.14
N ALA A 86 -1.22 -11.68 3.34
CA ALA A 86 -1.86 -10.94 4.42
C ALA A 86 -2.06 -9.47 4.04
N LEU A 87 -1.10 -8.87 3.32
CA LEU A 87 -1.22 -7.54 2.74
C LEU A 87 -2.39 -7.47 1.75
N ASN A 88 -2.43 -8.35 0.75
CA ASN A 88 -3.51 -8.35 -0.25
C ASN A 88 -4.90 -8.58 0.36
N CYS A 89 -4.98 -9.44 1.37
CA CYS A 89 -6.20 -9.67 2.14
C CYS A 89 -6.64 -8.42 2.90
N ALA A 90 -5.71 -7.76 3.60
CA ALA A 90 -5.99 -6.53 4.35
C ALA A 90 -6.44 -5.37 3.46
N LEU A 91 -5.89 -5.30 2.24
CA LEU A 91 -6.24 -4.30 1.25
C LEU A 91 -7.47 -4.68 0.41
N GLY A 92 -8.10 -5.85 0.62
CA GLY A 92 -9.24 -6.30 -0.18
C GLY A 92 -8.95 -6.48 -1.67
N LEU A 93 -7.68 -6.65 -2.05
CA LEU A 93 -7.28 -6.82 -3.45
C LEU A 93 -7.72 -8.18 -4.01
N ASP A 94 -7.81 -9.19 -3.15
CA ASP A 94 -8.33 -10.51 -3.47
C ASP A 94 -9.85 -10.50 -3.74
N LEU A 95 -10.58 -9.52 -3.21
CA LEU A 95 -12.04 -9.41 -3.35
C LEU A 95 -12.47 -8.74 -4.66
N THR A 96 -11.66 -7.81 -5.16
CA THR A 96 -11.96 -6.99 -6.34
C THR A 96 -11.47 -7.61 -7.64
N HIS A 97 -10.85 -8.80 -7.59
CA HIS A 97 -10.10 -9.38 -8.71
C HIS A 97 -9.08 -8.40 -9.30
N THR A 98 -8.44 -7.59 -8.45
CA THR A 98 -7.43 -6.64 -8.90
C THR A 98 -6.27 -7.40 -9.54
N GLU A 99 -5.98 -7.09 -10.80
CA GLU A 99 -4.83 -7.64 -11.49
C GLU A 99 -3.55 -6.98 -10.96
N VAL A 100 -2.75 -7.76 -10.22
CA VAL A 100 -1.41 -7.33 -9.78
C VAL A 100 -0.45 -7.49 -10.96
N GLN A 101 0.02 -6.37 -11.49
CA GLN A 101 0.88 -6.36 -12.66
C GLN A 101 2.33 -6.54 -12.25
N ALA A 102 2.96 -7.62 -12.73
CA ALA A 102 4.40 -7.80 -12.60
C ALA A 102 5.13 -6.83 -13.53
N VAL A 103 6.05 -6.04 -12.99
CA VAL A 103 6.83 -5.04 -13.74
C VAL A 103 8.30 -5.09 -13.36
N GLU A 104 9.15 -4.72 -14.33
CA GLU A 104 10.58 -4.52 -14.11
C GLU A 104 10.83 -3.37 -13.13
N ALA A 105 11.87 -3.49 -12.30
CA ALA A 105 12.18 -2.52 -11.24
C ALA A 105 12.42 -1.10 -11.79
N SER A 106 13.11 -0.98 -12.93
CA SER A 106 13.37 0.32 -13.58
C SER A 106 12.09 0.97 -14.10
N ARG A 107 11.14 0.17 -14.60
CA ARG A 107 9.84 0.66 -15.06
C ARG A 107 8.97 1.09 -13.87
N LEU A 108 9.01 0.33 -12.77
CA LEU A 108 8.33 0.70 -11.53
C LEU A 108 8.84 2.04 -11.02
N ALA A 109 10.16 2.21 -10.91
CA ALA A 109 10.82 3.45 -10.50
C ALA A 109 10.36 4.65 -11.35
N ALA A 110 10.45 4.51 -12.68
CA ALA A 110 10.13 5.58 -13.61
C ALA A 110 8.65 5.98 -13.63
N GLU A 111 7.73 5.05 -13.38
CA GLU A 111 6.31 5.38 -13.34
C GLU A 111 5.89 5.95 -11.99
N VAL A 112 6.30 5.30 -10.88
CA VAL A 112 5.82 5.65 -9.53
C VAL A 112 6.18 7.08 -9.16
N ILE A 113 7.32 7.60 -9.62
CA ILE A 113 7.71 9.00 -9.39
C ILE A 113 6.70 10.00 -9.98
N SER A 114 5.99 9.61 -11.06
CA SER A 114 4.98 10.45 -11.72
C SER A 114 3.60 10.41 -11.05
N TRP A 115 3.39 9.51 -10.08
CA TRP A 115 2.09 9.41 -9.41
C TRP A 115 1.96 10.53 -8.39
N ASP A 116 0.91 11.34 -8.49
CA ASP A 116 0.62 12.38 -7.49
C ASP A 116 0.26 11.80 -6.11
N GLN A 117 -0.42 10.65 -6.12
CA GLN A 117 -0.88 9.93 -4.93
C GLN A 117 -0.69 8.42 -5.14
N GLY A 118 -0.41 7.73 -4.04
CA GLY A 118 -0.18 6.29 -4.05
C GLY A 118 0.46 5.81 -2.76
N ALA A 119 0.60 4.51 -2.65
CA ALA A 119 1.34 3.89 -1.56
C ALA A 119 2.33 2.86 -2.10
N VAL A 120 3.47 2.74 -1.46
CA VAL A 120 4.51 1.77 -1.81
C VAL A 120 4.83 0.93 -0.58
N TYR A 121 4.78 -0.38 -0.73
CA TYR A 121 5.04 -1.33 0.33
C TYR A 121 6.36 -2.01 0.01
N ILE A 122 7.27 -1.94 0.96
CA ILE A 122 8.62 -2.49 0.84
C ILE A 122 8.66 -3.78 1.64
N LEU A 123 8.81 -4.90 0.94
CA LEU A 123 8.89 -6.20 1.57
C LEU A 123 10.33 -6.71 1.51
N THR A 124 10.85 -7.12 2.66
CA THR A 124 12.18 -7.72 2.79
C THR A 124 12.07 -9.12 3.36
N GLY A 125 13.19 -9.86 3.37
CA GLY A 125 13.23 -11.23 3.85
C GLY A 125 13.62 -12.20 2.75
N LYS A 126 13.33 -13.49 2.97
CA LYS A 126 13.68 -14.54 1.99
C LYS A 126 12.67 -14.53 0.84
N ALA A 127 13.15 -14.82 -0.36
CA ALA A 127 12.31 -15.04 -1.52
C ALA A 127 11.21 -16.07 -1.19
N GLY A 128 9.95 -15.72 -1.48
CA GLY A 128 8.77 -16.54 -1.22
C GLY A 128 8.06 -16.29 0.10
N LEU A 129 8.70 -15.65 1.08
CA LEU A 129 8.08 -15.20 2.34
C LEU A 129 8.50 -13.77 2.72
N PRO A 130 8.44 -12.80 1.78
CA PRO A 130 8.81 -11.44 2.12
C PRO A 130 7.72 -10.81 2.99
N THR A 131 8.12 -10.01 3.99
CA THR A 131 7.20 -9.30 4.88
C THR A 131 7.37 -7.80 4.73
N VAL A 132 6.25 -7.08 4.87
CA VAL A 132 6.24 -5.62 4.85
C VAL A 132 7.09 -5.11 5.99
N THR A 133 8.13 -4.37 5.63
CA THR A 133 8.97 -3.66 6.61
C THR A 133 8.65 -2.19 6.66
N ARG A 134 8.25 -1.62 5.52
CA ARG A 134 7.92 -0.21 5.38
C ARG A 134 6.75 -0.02 4.44
N ARG A 135 6.05 1.08 4.64
CA ARG A 135 4.99 1.57 3.79
C ARG A 135 5.18 3.07 3.60
N LEU A 136 5.39 3.48 2.36
CA LEU A 136 5.58 4.86 1.93
C LEU A 136 4.25 5.39 1.39
N ASN A 137 3.84 6.57 1.80
CA ASN A 137 2.74 7.34 1.25
C ASN A 137 3.29 8.37 0.25
N LEU A 138 3.01 8.20 -1.04
CA LEU A 138 3.48 9.12 -2.08
C LEU A 138 2.82 10.50 -2.01
N GLY A 139 1.79 10.70 -1.19
CA GLY A 139 1.29 12.03 -0.85
C GLY A 139 2.23 12.81 0.07
N ASP A 140 3.18 12.15 0.74
CA ASP A 140 4.13 12.74 1.68
C ASP A 140 5.51 12.99 1.03
N PHE A 141 6.12 14.12 1.38
CA PHE A 141 7.41 14.53 0.82
C PHE A 141 8.59 13.66 1.31
N CYS A 142 8.61 13.29 2.59
CA CYS A 142 9.69 12.48 3.16
C CYS A 142 9.65 11.06 2.58
N ASP A 143 8.46 10.49 2.44
CA ASP A 143 8.26 9.19 1.82
C ASP A 143 8.66 9.17 0.33
N ARG A 144 8.48 10.29 -0.39
CA ARG A 144 9.01 10.46 -1.76
C ARG A 144 10.52 10.52 -1.80
N LEU A 145 11.16 11.25 -0.89
CA LEU A 145 12.62 11.27 -0.80
C LEU A 145 13.16 9.86 -0.50
N GLU A 146 12.50 9.12 0.39
CA GLU A 146 12.87 7.73 0.66
C GLU A 146 12.73 6.86 -0.59
N TRP A 147 11.66 7.02 -1.37
CA TRP A 147 11.52 6.36 -2.67
C TRP A 147 12.70 6.66 -3.60
N ASP A 148 13.09 7.93 -3.74
CA ASP A 148 14.22 8.33 -4.58
C ASP A 148 15.51 7.62 -4.15
N PHE A 149 15.82 7.61 -2.83
CA PHE A 149 16.98 6.87 -2.30
C PHE A 149 16.93 5.35 -2.59
N LEU A 150 15.75 4.73 -2.47
CA LEU A 150 15.59 3.30 -2.78
C LEU A 150 15.83 3.02 -4.26
N THR A 151 15.37 3.91 -5.15
CA THR A 151 15.61 3.78 -6.59
C THR A 151 17.08 3.98 -6.97
N ASP A 152 17.77 4.96 -6.36
CA ASP A 152 19.20 5.23 -6.59
C ASP A 152 20.10 4.09 -6.12
N THR A 153 19.68 3.38 -5.08
CA THR A 153 20.40 2.19 -4.57
C THR A 153 20.04 0.90 -5.31
N GLY A 154 19.18 0.98 -6.34
CA GLY A 154 18.72 -0.19 -7.09
C GLY A 154 17.94 -1.19 -6.24
N PHE A 155 17.24 -0.72 -5.20
CA PHE A 155 16.49 -1.54 -4.25
C PHE A 155 17.32 -2.61 -3.50
N ALA A 156 18.57 -2.28 -3.15
CA ALA A 156 19.44 -3.20 -2.43
C ALA A 156 18.79 -3.74 -1.13
N ALA A 157 18.90 -5.05 -0.91
CA ALA A 157 18.32 -5.78 0.23
C ALA A 157 16.77 -5.81 0.32
N ILE A 158 16.07 -5.35 -0.73
CA ILE A 158 14.61 -5.51 -0.86
C ILE A 158 14.32 -6.80 -1.62
N ALA A 159 13.32 -7.55 -1.17
CA ALA A 159 12.88 -8.78 -1.84
C ALA A 159 11.70 -8.51 -2.79
N GLU A 160 10.82 -7.58 -2.43
CA GLU A 160 9.69 -7.20 -3.28
C GLU A 160 9.28 -5.75 -3.00
N VAL A 161 8.88 -5.04 -4.06
CA VAL A 161 8.19 -3.75 -3.94
C VAL A 161 6.81 -3.89 -4.56
N GLN A 162 5.79 -3.47 -3.82
CA GLN A 162 4.41 -3.38 -4.29
C GLN A 162 3.95 -1.92 -4.25
N ALA A 163 3.69 -1.32 -5.40
CA ALA A 163 3.19 0.06 -5.52
C ALA A 163 1.73 0.07 -5.95
N HIS A 164 0.95 0.98 -5.38
CA HIS A 164 -0.48 1.04 -5.61
C HIS A 164 -1.02 2.46 -5.64
N ARG A 165 -2.05 2.63 -6.45
CA ARG A 165 -2.84 3.86 -6.55
C ARG A 165 -4.28 3.54 -6.93
N LEU A 166 -5.15 4.55 -6.84
CA LEU A 166 -6.49 4.47 -7.39
C LEU A 166 -6.48 5.01 -8.83
N GLY A 167 -6.93 4.19 -9.77
CA GLY A 167 -7.15 4.56 -11.16
C GLY A 167 -8.50 5.24 -11.39
N LYS A 168 -8.90 5.34 -12.66
CA LYS A 168 -10.21 5.88 -13.02
C LYS A 168 -11.33 5.04 -12.40
N GLY A 169 -12.33 5.70 -11.82
CA GLY A 169 -13.47 5.03 -11.18
C GLY A 169 -13.11 4.27 -9.90
N GLY A 170 -12.02 4.65 -9.23
CA GLY A 170 -11.64 4.08 -7.93
C GLY A 170 -11.09 2.66 -8.00
N GLN A 171 -10.74 2.17 -9.19
CA GLN A 171 -10.17 0.83 -9.35
C GLN A 171 -8.72 0.80 -8.86
N PRO A 172 -8.34 -0.14 -7.99
CA PRO A 172 -6.94 -0.30 -7.59
C PRO A 172 -6.07 -0.64 -8.79
N VAL A 173 -4.96 0.09 -8.95
CA VAL A 173 -3.86 -0.26 -9.86
C VAL A 173 -2.71 -0.70 -8.98
N VAL A 174 -2.29 -1.96 -9.11
CA VAL A 174 -1.25 -2.55 -8.26
C VAL A 174 -0.13 -3.08 -9.14
N TRP A 175 1.07 -2.55 -8.92
CA TRP A 175 2.29 -2.97 -9.59
C TRP A 175 3.20 -3.67 -8.59
N ARG A 176 3.85 -4.74 -9.04
CA ARG A 176 4.74 -5.54 -8.20
C ARG A 176 6.02 -5.84 -8.95
N THR A 177 7.14 -5.68 -8.26
CA THR A 177 8.44 -6.16 -8.75
C THR A 177 9.04 -7.11 -7.72
N ALA A 178 9.29 -8.34 -8.15
CA ALA A 178 10.06 -9.29 -7.35
C ALA A 178 11.53 -8.99 -7.62
N LEU A 179 12.28 -8.73 -6.56
CA LEU A 179 13.71 -8.43 -6.64
C LEU A 179 14.44 -9.68 -6.18
N VAL A 180 15.44 -10.10 -6.94
CA VAL A 180 16.37 -11.12 -6.47
C VAL A 180 17.15 -10.46 -5.35
N PRO A 181 16.97 -10.85 -4.07
CA PRO A 181 17.85 -10.35 -3.02
C PRO A 181 19.26 -10.72 -3.49
N PRO A 182 20.28 -9.85 -3.36
CA PRO A 182 21.62 -10.30 -3.64
C PRO A 182 21.82 -11.57 -2.83
N GLU A 183 22.01 -12.72 -3.51
CA GLU A 183 22.68 -13.84 -2.88
C GLU A 183 23.86 -13.18 -2.20
N ARG A 184 23.94 -13.27 -0.87
CA ARG A 184 25.12 -12.82 -0.16
C ARG A 184 26.25 -13.37 -0.99
N ALA A 185 26.97 -12.49 -1.70
CA ALA A 185 28.10 -12.90 -2.51
C ALA A 185 28.89 -13.77 -1.56
N GLU A 186 28.91 -15.08 -1.82
CA GLU A 186 29.69 -15.97 -1.00
C GLU A 186 31.04 -15.31 -0.98
N LEU A 187 31.47 -14.89 0.21
CA LEU A 187 32.79 -14.34 0.40
C LEU A 187 33.69 -15.40 -0.19
N GLY A 188 34.19 -15.12 -1.38
CA GLY A 188 35.20 -15.88 -2.06
C GLY A 188 36.43 -15.78 -1.19
N VAL A 189 36.47 -16.56 -0.12
CA VAL A 189 37.71 -17.04 0.49
C VAL A 189 38.20 -18.15 -0.42
N GLY A 190 38.46 -17.77 -1.67
CA GLY A 190 39.28 -18.54 -2.58
C GLY A 190 40.71 -18.46 -2.06
N ALA A 191 41.22 -19.60 -1.64
CA ALA A 191 42.60 -20.00 -1.80
C ALA A 191 43.68 -18.92 -1.55
N LEU A 192 44.14 -18.85 -0.30
CA LEU A 192 45.57 -18.70 -0.06
C LEU A 192 46.11 -20.05 0.40
N GLY A 193 46.40 -20.90 -0.59
CA GLY A 193 47.45 -21.88 -0.45
C GLY A 193 48.78 -21.14 -0.36
N LEU A 194 49.45 -21.29 0.77
CA LEU A 194 50.89 -21.13 0.98
C LEU A 194 51.18 -22.30 1.95
N GLY A 195 51.89 -23.34 1.54
CA GLY A 195 53.28 -23.31 1.08
C GLY A 195 54.10 -23.95 2.18
#